data_AF-A0AAV5U2B5-F1
#
_entry.id   AF-A0AAV5U2B5-F1
#
_cell.length_a   1.000
_cell.length_b   1.000
_cell.length_c   1.000
_cell.angle_alpha   90.00
_cell.angle_beta   90.00
_cell.angle_gamma   90.00
#
_symmetry.space_group_name_H-M   'P 1'
#
loop_
_entity.id
_entity.type
_entity.pdbx_description
1 polymer ?
#
loop_
_entity_poly.entity_id
_entity_poly.type
_entity_poly.pdbx_seq_one_letter_code
_entity_poly.pdbx_strand_id
1 'polypeptide(L)'
;FSHFINMVSQIILSIPDQSKLHGESIEMEVKIGVLGVIVHLILLYSIFDVYYTSPIIESLPAHRPSSNDPPAKRLFLVSADGLRYDTLMDNKELAPFLHRLIDTGKASYGLSLSHVPTESRPGHLSIVAGMTEDVSAVTRGWKENPVTFDTLFNRSIESFQWGSHDITHLFSHIPQMKTESFPSEWEDFSSFENYKLDEWVFDKCRISVRRAPPPPPNGYDRLF
;
A
#
# COMPACT_ATOMS: atom_id res chain seq x y z
N PHE A 1 10.99 -5.07 -25.38
CA PHE A 1 12.30 -5.76 -25.43
C PHE A 1 12.69 -6.25 -26.84
N SER A 2 11.89 -7.07 -27.53
CA SER A 2 12.17 -7.51 -28.92
C SER A 2 12.40 -6.35 -29.92
N HIS A 3 11.56 -5.31 -29.87
CA HIS A 3 11.76 -4.11 -30.69
C HIS A 3 13.06 -3.34 -30.37
N PHE A 4 13.52 -3.39 -29.12
CA PHE A 4 14.75 -2.74 -28.69
C PHE A 4 15.99 -3.47 -29.21
N ILE A 5 16.01 -4.81 -29.13
CA ILE A 5 17.08 -5.64 -29.70
C ILE A 5 17.19 -5.41 -31.22
N ASN A 6 16.06 -5.32 -31.91
CA ASN A 6 16.03 -5.06 -33.35
C ASN A 6 16.51 -3.64 -33.70
N MET A 7 16.14 -2.64 -32.90
CA MET A 7 16.60 -1.26 -33.12
C MET A 7 18.11 -1.13 -32.90
N VAL A 8 18.65 -1.69 -31.82
CA VAL A 8 20.09 -1.69 -31.54
C VAL A 8 20.87 -2.46 -32.61
N SER A 9 20.35 -3.60 -33.08
CA SER A 9 20.99 -4.38 -34.14
C SER A 9 21.03 -3.63 -35.47
N GLN A 10 19.95 -2.95 -35.85
CA GLN A 10 19.90 -2.12 -37.06
C GLN A 10 20.90 -0.95 -36.99
N ILE A 11 21.08 -0.36 -35.81
CA ILE A 11 22.02 0.74 -35.61
C ILE A 11 23.47 0.25 -35.67
N ILE A 12 23.81 -0.88 -35.04
CA ILE A 12 25.16 -1.46 -35.11
C ILE A 12 25.55 -1.78 -36.56
N LEU A 13 24.60 -2.30 -37.35
CA LEU A 13 24.82 -2.60 -38.77
C LEU A 13 24.92 -1.35 -39.65
N SER A 14 24.54 -0.18 -39.15
CA SER A 14 24.64 1.10 -39.88
C SER A 14 25.98 1.82 -39.70
N ILE A 15 26.89 1.29 -38.87
CA ILE A 15 28.20 1.89 -38.60
C ILE A 15 29.15 1.61 -39.79
N PRO A 16 29.71 2.63 -40.47
CA PRO A 16 30.60 2.44 -41.61
C PRO A 16 31.94 1.80 -41.24
N ASP A 17 32.52 1.08 -42.19
CA ASP A 17 33.83 0.41 -42.04
C ASP A 17 34.97 1.43 -41.85
N GLN A 18 35.83 1.16 -40.86
CA GLN A 18 36.86 2.07 -40.30
C GLN A 18 38.02 2.36 -41.27
N SER A 19 38.06 1.70 -42.42
CA SER A 19 39.21 1.71 -43.33
C SER A 19 39.36 2.97 -44.20
N LYS A 20 38.46 3.96 -44.12
CA LYS A 20 38.41 5.07 -45.11
C LYS A 20 38.57 6.52 -44.61
N LEU A 21 38.74 6.80 -43.32
CA LEU A 21 38.29 8.10 -42.79
C LEU A 21 39.31 8.88 -41.95
N HIS A 22 40.04 9.81 -42.58
CA HIS A 22 40.98 10.72 -41.90
C HIS A 22 40.38 12.12 -41.60
N GLY A 23 39.20 12.45 -42.16
CA GLY A 23 38.42 13.67 -41.87
C GLY A 23 37.03 13.43 -41.29
N GLU A 24 36.53 12.17 -41.33
CA GLU A 24 35.25 11.78 -40.74
C GLU A 24 35.39 11.23 -39.30
N SER A 25 36.60 11.26 -38.69
CA SER A 25 36.80 10.71 -37.34
C SER A 25 35.98 11.48 -36.29
N ILE A 26 35.93 12.81 -36.37
CA ILE A 26 35.15 13.65 -35.46
C ILE A 26 33.64 13.41 -35.65
N GLU A 27 33.18 13.29 -36.89
CA GLU A 27 31.75 13.01 -37.18
C GLU A 27 31.35 11.62 -36.66
N MET A 28 32.23 10.64 -36.79
CA MET A 28 32.04 9.30 -36.26
C MET A 28 32.08 9.26 -34.72
N GLU A 29 33.00 9.98 -34.09
CA GLU A 29 33.06 10.15 -32.63
C GLU A 29 31.79 10.81 -32.09
N VAL A 30 31.27 11.84 -32.77
CA VAL A 30 30.00 12.48 -32.41
C VAL A 30 28.82 11.51 -32.57
N LYS A 31 28.77 10.72 -33.65
CA LYS A 31 27.71 9.71 -33.85
C LYS A 31 27.74 8.63 -32.77
N ILE A 32 28.92 8.14 -32.40
CA ILE A 32 29.10 7.17 -31.31
C ILE A 32 28.72 7.80 -29.96
N GLY A 33 29.10 9.06 -29.73
CA GLY A 33 28.71 9.81 -28.53
C GLY A 33 27.20 9.97 -28.40
N VAL A 34 26.53 10.41 -29.47
CA VAL A 34 25.07 10.55 -29.53
C VAL A 34 24.38 9.19 -29.33
N LEU A 35 24.87 8.14 -29.98
CA LEU A 35 24.37 6.79 -29.77
C LEU A 35 24.52 6.34 -28.32
N GLY A 36 25.69 6.60 -27.72
CA GLY A 36 25.95 6.35 -26.31
C GLY A 36 24.92 7.03 -25.42
N VAL A 37 24.66 8.33 -25.63
CA VAL A 37 23.63 9.06 -24.88
C VAL A 37 22.25 8.44 -25.08
N ILE A 38 21.85 8.11 -26.31
CA ILE A 38 20.54 7.50 -26.60
C ILE A 38 20.40 6.16 -25.87
N VAL A 39 21.41 5.30 -25.92
CA VAL A 39 21.39 4.00 -25.22
C VAL A 39 21.26 4.22 -23.71
N HIS A 40 22.00 5.15 -23.12
CA HIS A 40 21.90 5.44 -21.69
C HIS A 40 20.53 6.01 -21.31
N LEU A 41 19.94 6.88 -22.13
CA LEU A 41 18.59 7.40 -21.90
C LEU A 41 17.54 6.28 -21.95
N ILE A 42 17.67 5.32 -22.88
CA ILE A 42 16.76 4.18 -22.96
C ILE A 42 16.94 3.25 -21.76
N LEU A 43 18.19 2.95 -21.37
CA LEU A 43 18.45 2.13 -20.18
C LEU A 43 17.89 2.79 -18.92
N LEU A 44 18.08 4.10 -18.77
CA LEU A 44 17.52 4.87 -17.67
C LEU A 44 15.98 4.80 -17.67
N TYR A 45 15.34 5.02 -18.83
CA TYR A 45 13.89 4.89 -18.96
C TYR A 45 13.38 3.47 -18.66
N SER A 46 14.13 2.44 -19.06
CA SER A 46 13.74 1.04 -18.86
C SER A 46 13.63 0.64 -17.40
N ILE A 47 14.44 1.24 -16.52
CA ILE A 47 14.32 1.03 -15.06
C ILE A 47 12.96 1.54 -14.59
N PHE A 48 12.52 2.71 -15.08
CA PHE A 48 11.21 3.24 -14.74
C PHE A 48 10.07 2.36 -15.25
N ASP A 49 10.14 1.92 -16.51
CA ASP A 49 9.13 1.05 -17.12
C ASP A 49 9.02 -0.31 -16.41
N VAL A 50 10.14 -0.96 -16.09
CA VAL A 50 10.15 -2.29 -15.49
C VAL A 50 9.73 -2.26 -14.01
N TYR A 51 10.19 -1.28 -13.24
CA TYR A 51 10.00 -1.27 -11.78
C TYR A 51 8.86 -0.39 -11.29
N TYR A 52 8.34 0.53 -12.11
CA TYR A 52 7.31 1.49 -11.69
C TYR A 52 6.03 1.41 -12.53
N THR A 53 5.86 0.33 -13.28
CA THR A 53 4.57 -0.04 -13.85
C THR A 53 3.70 -0.70 -12.78
N SER A 54 2.43 -0.30 -12.73
CA SER A 54 1.48 -0.86 -11.75
C SER A 54 1.28 -2.35 -11.99
N PRO A 55 1.40 -3.20 -10.95
CA PRO A 55 1.08 -4.63 -11.05
C PRO A 55 -0.42 -4.91 -10.90
N ILE A 56 -1.25 -3.89 -10.68
CA ILE A 56 -2.68 -4.05 -10.39
C ILE A 56 -3.42 -4.52 -11.64
N ILE A 57 -4.15 -5.63 -11.50
CA ILE A 57 -4.98 -6.20 -12.55
C ILE A 57 -6.38 -5.61 -12.46
N GLU A 58 -6.84 -5.01 -13.55
CA GLU A 58 -8.20 -4.50 -13.64
C GLU A 58 -9.21 -5.61 -13.99
N SER A 59 -10.49 -5.38 -13.65
CA SER A 59 -11.62 -6.22 -14.07
C SER A 59 -11.63 -7.66 -13.52
N LEU A 60 -11.00 -7.90 -12.36
CA LEU A 60 -11.18 -9.16 -11.64
C LEU A 60 -12.63 -9.28 -11.13
N PRO A 61 -13.30 -10.42 -11.32
CA PRO A 61 -14.63 -10.62 -10.78
C PRO A 61 -14.56 -10.66 -9.24
N ALA A 62 -15.44 -9.89 -8.59
CA ALA A 62 -15.49 -9.85 -7.13
C ALA A 62 -15.79 -11.23 -6.54
N HIS A 63 -14.99 -11.64 -5.55
CA HIS A 63 -15.24 -12.87 -4.81
C HIS A 63 -16.50 -12.70 -3.95
N ARG A 64 -17.48 -13.59 -4.13
CA ARG A 64 -18.69 -13.60 -3.29
C ARG A 64 -18.45 -14.44 -2.04
N PRO A 65 -18.98 -14.03 -0.87
CA PRO A 65 -18.97 -14.88 0.32
C PRO A 65 -19.52 -16.27 -0.01
N SER A 66 -18.85 -17.32 0.47
CA SER A 66 -19.29 -18.70 0.23
C SER A 66 -20.58 -19.07 0.99
N SER A 67 -20.99 -18.23 1.95
CA SER A 67 -22.18 -18.41 2.79
C SER A 67 -22.88 -17.06 3.00
N ASN A 68 -24.21 -17.10 3.08
CA ASN A 68 -25.03 -15.96 3.49
C ASN A 68 -25.09 -15.77 5.02
N ASP A 69 -24.47 -16.68 5.78
CA ASP A 69 -24.35 -16.62 7.24
C ASP A 69 -22.90 -16.23 7.62
N PRO A 70 -22.61 -14.95 7.88
CA PRO A 70 -21.27 -14.50 8.23
C PRO A 70 -20.92 -14.87 9.67
N PRO A 71 -19.62 -15.10 9.97
CA PRO A 71 -19.18 -15.51 11.31
C PRO A 71 -19.35 -14.40 12.38
N ALA A 72 -19.60 -13.16 11.96
CA ALA A 72 -19.80 -12.03 12.86
C ALA A 72 -20.75 -10.99 12.24
N LYS A 73 -21.28 -10.09 13.08
CA LYS A 73 -22.13 -8.98 12.65
C LYS A 73 -21.34 -7.70 12.35
N ARG A 74 -20.14 -7.57 12.91
CA ARG A 74 -19.28 -6.39 12.83
C ARG A 74 -17.82 -6.85 12.86
N LEU A 75 -16.97 -6.16 12.11
CA LEU A 75 -15.52 -6.33 12.16
C LEU A 75 -14.89 -5.12 12.85
N PHE A 76 -13.96 -5.38 13.76
CA PHE A 76 -13.10 -4.35 14.35
C PHE A 76 -11.67 -4.60 13.90
N LEU A 77 -11.11 -3.63 13.17
CA LEU A 77 -9.70 -3.62 12.81
C LEU A 77 -8.98 -2.63 13.73
N VAL A 78 -8.07 -3.15 14.55
CA VAL A 78 -7.19 -2.34 15.41
C VAL A 78 -5.77 -2.48 14.86
N SER A 79 -5.19 -1.35 14.49
CA SER A 79 -3.82 -1.27 14.00
C SER A 79 -2.96 -0.58 15.07
N ALA A 80 -1.92 -1.25 15.53
CA ALA A 80 -0.93 -0.69 16.44
C ALA A 80 0.35 -0.46 15.65
N ASP A 81 0.64 0.80 15.34
CA ASP A 81 1.78 1.16 14.51
C ASP A 81 3.11 0.80 15.20
N GLY A 82 4.04 0.25 14.43
CA GLY A 82 5.35 -0.19 14.95
C GLY A 82 5.33 -1.37 15.93
N LEU A 83 4.20 -2.08 16.11
CA LEU A 83 4.12 -3.24 17.01
C LEU A 83 4.91 -4.45 16.47
N ARG A 84 6.17 -4.55 16.90
CA ARG A 84 7.07 -5.63 16.50
C ARG A 84 6.74 -6.94 17.25
N TYR A 85 6.76 -8.06 16.53
CA TYR A 85 6.35 -9.37 17.05
C TYR A 85 7.21 -9.85 18.23
N ASP A 86 8.54 -9.80 18.11
CA ASP A 86 9.45 -10.21 19.18
C ASP A 86 9.32 -9.31 20.41
N THR A 87 9.25 -7.99 20.24
CA THR A 87 8.98 -7.06 21.35
C THR A 87 7.68 -7.41 22.08
N LEU A 88 6.60 -7.71 21.36
CA LEU A 88 5.33 -8.11 21.97
C LEU A 88 5.46 -9.44 22.73
N MET A 89 6.17 -10.42 22.16
CA MET A 89 6.29 -11.76 22.74
C MET A 89 7.24 -11.84 23.94
N ASP A 90 8.31 -11.05 23.92
CA ASP A 90 9.33 -11.05 24.97
C ASP A 90 8.93 -10.22 26.20
N ASN A 91 8.00 -9.25 26.04
CA ASN A 91 7.57 -8.34 27.11
C ASN A 91 6.08 -8.56 27.47
N LYS A 92 5.75 -9.73 28.01
CA LYS A 92 4.36 -10.14 28.25
C LYS A 92 3.59 -9.25 29.22
N GLU A 93 4.31 -8.68 30.18
CA GLU A 93 3.80 -7.78 31.21
C GLU A 93 3.29 -6.45 30.65
N LEU A 94 3.74 -6.03 29.46
CA LEU A 94 3.29 -4.80 28.81
C LEU A 94 1.95 -4.98 28.07
N ALA A 95 1.59 -6.21 27.70
CA ALA A 95 0.35 -6.52 26.99
C ALA A 95 -0.42 -7.71 27.62
N PRO A 96 -0.73 -7.68 28.93
CA PRO A 96 -1.26 -8.84 29.65
C PRO A 96 -2.63 -9.29 29.13
N PHE A 97 -3.40 -8.39 28.51
CA PHE A 97 -4.67 -8.71 27.88
C PHE A 97 -4.48 -9.60 26.64
N LEU A 98 -3.57 -9.22 25.73
CA LEU A 98 -3.30 -9.97 24.50
C LEU A 98 -2.69 -11.34 24.83
N HIS A 99 -1.71 -11.38 25.74
CA HIS A 99 -1.10 -12.64 26.18
C HIS A 99 -2.10 -13.58 26.84
N ARG A 100 -3.02 -13.06 27.67
CA ARG A 100 -4.09 -13.88 28.24
C ARG A 100 -4.99 -14.50 27.16
N LEU A 101 -5.32 -13.76 26.09
CA LEU A 101 -6.14 -14.31 25.00
C LEU A 101 -5.40 -15.42 24.25
N ILE A 102 -4.10 -15.25 24.02
CA ILE A 102 -3.23 -16.25 23.41
C ILE A 102 -3.12 -17.49 24.30
N ASP A 103 -2.72 -17.33 25.56
CA ASP A 103 -2.45 -18.43 26.49
C ASP A 103 -3.72 -19.25 26.81
N THR A 104 -4.90 -18.63 26.78
CA THR A 104 -6.20 -19.32 26.99
C THR A 104 -6.77 -19.96 25.74
N GLY A 105 -6.11 -19.81 24.57
CA GLY A 105 -6.60 -20.32 23.29
C GLY A 105 -7.86 -19.61 22.77
N LYS A 106 -8.14 -18.39 23.28
CA LYS A 106 -9.29 -17.57 22.85
C LYS A 106 -8.99 -16.70 21.63
N ALA A 107 -7.72 -16.54 21.28
CA ALA A 107 -7.28 -15.82 20.10
C ALA A 107 -6.36 -16.70 19.23
N SER A 108 -6.46 -16.50 17.93
CA SER A 108 -5.45 -16.95 16.96
C SER A 108 -4.45 -15.82 16.76
N TYR A 109 -3.16 -16.16 16.67
CA TYR A 109 -2.09 -15.19 16.43
C TYR A 109 -1.07 -15.78 15.45
N GLY A 110 -0.26 -14.92 14.86
CA GLY A 110 0.80 -15.31 13.94
C GLY A 110 1.75 -14.16 13.65
N LEU A 111 2.84 -14.48 12.94
CA LEU A 111 3.81 -13.50 12.46
C LEU A 111 3.38 -13.02 11.07
N SER A 112 3.12 -11.72 10.93
CA SER A 112 2.96 -11.07 9.63
C SER A 112 4.33 -10.61 9.14
N LEU A 113 4.75 -11.07 7.96
CA LEU A 113 5.99 -10.61 7.33
C LEU A 113 5.69 -9.37 6.50
N SER A 114 6.15 -8.21 6.97
CA SER A 114 6.00 -6.95 6.25
C SER A 114 6.80 -6.96 4.95
N HIS A 115 6.20 -6.43 3.88
CA HIS A 115 6.89 -6.13 2.64
C HIS A 115 7.42 -4.70 2.66
N VAL A 116 8.49 -4.45 1.91
CA VAL A 116 9.03 -3.10 1.71
C VAL A 116 8.12 -2.29 0.77
N PRO A 117 7.95 -0.97 0.99
CA PRO A 117 8.46 -0.20 2.13
C PRO A 117 7.67 -0.46 3.42
N THR A 118 8.37 -0.62 4.54
CA THR A 118 7.78 -0.92 5.85
C THR A 118 7.30 0.36 6.55
N GLU A 119 6.35 1.04 5.92
CA GLU A 119 5.73 2.27 6.41
C GLU A 119 4.24 2.04 6.72
N SER A 120 3.64 2.95 7.49
CA SER A 120 2.26 2.85 7.95
C SER A 120 1.27 2.74 6.79
N ARG A 121 1.43 3.55 5.73
CA ARG A 121 0.52 3.55 4.55
C ARG A 121 0.51 2.20 3.80
N PRO A 122 1.65 1.67 3.30
CA PRO A 122 1.73 0.34 2.70
C PRO A 122 1.13 -0.76 3.59
N GLY A 123 1.40 -0.71 4.89
CA GLY A 123 0.87 -1.67 5.87
C GLY A 123 -0.65 -1.67 5.91
N HIS A 124 -1.28 -0.50 6.05
CA HIS A 124 -2.75 -0.39 6.08
C HIS A 124 -3.39 -0.83 4.77
N LEU A 125 -2.79 -0.49 3.62
CA LEU A 125 -3.28 -0.97 2.32
C LEU A 125 -3.24 -2.50 2.23
N SER A 126 -2.15 -3.12 2.66
CA SER A 126 -2.03 -4.59 2.62
C SER A 126 -3.07 -5.30 3.49
N ILE A 127 -3.42 -4.71 4.64
CA ILE A 127 -4.42 -5.27 5.56
C ILE A 127 -5.82 -5.22 4.93
N VAL A 128 -6.19 -4.11 4.29
CA VAL A 128 -7.58 -3.88 3.85
C VAL A 128 -7.83 -4.22 2.38
N ALA A 129 -6.80 -4.28 1.55
CA ALA A 129 -6.90 -4.59 0.12
C ALA A 129 -6.25 -5.94 -0.23
N GLY A 130 -5.44 -6.52 0.67
CA GLY A 130 -4.78 -7.80 0.42
C GLY A 130 -3.67 -7.73 -0.64
N MET A 131 -3.13 -6.54 -0.92
CA MET A 131 -2.06 -6.33 -1.89
C MET A 131 -0.98 -5.41 -1.33
N THR A 132 0.23 -5.53 -1.85
CA THR A 132 1.32 -4.61 -1.51
C THR A 132 1.11 -3.24 -2.14
N GLU A 133 1.82 -2.24 -1.62
CA GLU A 133 1.85 -0.89 -2.20
C GLU A 133 2.15 -0.91 -3.71
N ASP A 134 1.44 -0.07 -4.46
CA ASP A 134 1.72 0.11 -5.88
C ASP A 134 2.92 1.04 -6.05
N VAL A 135 4.03 0.46 -6.50
CA VAL A 135 5.29 1.17 -6.78
C VAL A 135 5.10 2.33 -7.78
N SER A 136 4.09 2.27 -8.66
CA SER A 136 3.77 3.37 -9.58
C SER A 136 3.32 4.65 -8.86
N ALA A 137 2.94 4.57 -7.57
CA ALA A 137 2.62 5.73 -6.73
C ALA A 137 3.81 6.68 -6.55
N VAL A 138 5.05 6.29 -6.89
CA VAL A 138 6.19 7.21 -7.01
C VAL A 138 5.87 8.42 -7.90
N THR A 139 5.07 8.22 -8.95
CA THR A 139 4.69 9.28 -9.90
C THR A 139 3.77 10.33 -9.29
N ARG A 140 3.13 9.98 -8.16
CA ARG A 140 2.29 10.87 -7.33
C ARG A 140 2.98 11.28 -6.03
N GLY A 141 4.30 11.09 -5.95
CA GLY A 141 5.09 11.39 -4.76
C GLY A 141 4.66 10.58 -3.53
N TRP A 142 4.14 9.37 -3.73
CA TRP A 142 3.69 8.44 -2.67
C TRP A 142 2.55 8.97 -1.80
N LYS A 143 1.85 10.03 -2.22
CA LYS A 143 0.74 10.63 -1.46
C LYS A 143 -0.60 9.97 -1.76
N GLU A 144 -0.78 9.51 -2.98
CA GLU A 144 -2.03 8.95 -3.46
C GLU A 144 -1.76 7.75 -4.37
N ASN A 145 -2.69 6.80 -4.35
CA ASN A 145 -2.64 5.68 -5.28
C ASN A 145 -3.10 6.17 -6.66
N PRO A 146 -2.28 6.00 -7.72
CA PRO A 146 -2.64 6.42 -9.07
C PRO A 146 -3.76 5.57 -9.68
N VAL A 147 -3.96 4.37 -9.13
CA VAL A 147 -4.97 3.39 -9.55
C VAL A 147 -5.90 3.12 -8.38
N THR A 148 -7.20 3.09 -8.65
CA THR A 148 -8.21 2.69 -7.65
C THR A 148 -8.28 1.18 -7.55
N PHE A 149 -8.39 0.66 -6.33
CA PHE A 149 -8.51 -0.77 -6.05
C PHE A 149 -9.62 -1.04 -5.05
N ASP A 150 -10.12 -2.27 -5.05
CA ASP A 150 -11.17 -2.71 -4.14
C ASP A 150 -10.58 -2.96 -2.75
N THR A 151 -11.30 -2.54 -1.71
CA THR A 151 -10.91 -2.75 -0.30
C THR A 151 -12.08 -3.35 0.48
N LEU A 152 -11.79 -3.86 1.68
CA LEU A 152 -12.84 -4.26 2.64
C LEU A 152 -13.89 -3.17 2.83
N PHE A 153 -13.49 -1.90 2.84
CA PHE A 153 -14.40 -0.76 3.01
C PHE A 153 -15.33 -0.55 1.82
N ASN A 154 -14.83 -0.74 0.59
CA ASN A 154 -15.65 -0.71 -0.63
C ASN A 154 -16.74 -1.80 -0.60
N ARG A 155 -16.45 -2.91 0.06
CA ARG A 155 -17.35 -4.06 0.19
C ARG A 155 -18.21 -4.04 1.44
N SER A 156 -17.99 -3.10 2.35
CA SER A 156 -18.78 -2.90 3.56
C SER A 156 -20.06 -2.10 3.32
N ILE A 157 -21.05 -2.28 4.19
CA ILE A 157 -22.27 -1.47 4.20
C ILE A 157 -21.94 -0.07 4.74
N GLU A 158 -21.21 -0.03 5.84
CA GLU A 158 -20.82 1.20 6.53
C GLU A 158 -19.47 0.98 7.18
N SER A 159 -18.57 1.96 7.07
CA SER A 159 -17.23 1.88 7.64
C SER A 159 -16.94 3.13 8.45
N PHE A 160 -16.15 2.96 9.50
CA PHE A 160 -15.71 4.05 10.36
C PHE A 160 -14.20 3.95 10.54
N GLN A 161 -13.52 5.08 10.51
CA GLN A 161 -12.09 5.15 10.75
C GLN A 161 -11.72 6.35 11.61
N TRP A 162 -10.74 6.14 12.47
CA TRP A 162 -10.25 7.11 13.44
C TRP A 162 -8.73 7.00 13.55
N GLY A 163 -8.02 8.12 13.54
CA GLY A 163 -6.57 8.14 13.74
C GLY A 163 -5.87 9.31 13.07
N SER A 164 -4.61 9.08 12.68
CA SER A 164 -3.78 10.04 11.96
C SER A 164 -4.41 10.46 10.63
N HIS A 165 -4.30 11.73 10.28
CA HIS A 165 -4.75 12.24 8.99
C HIS A 165 -4.01 11.56 7.82
N ASP A 166 -2.74 11.24 7.99
CA ASP A 166 -1.87 10.66 6.96
C ASP A 166 -2.37 9.28 6.49
N ILE A 167 -3.04 8.54 7.38
CA ILE A 167 -3.62 7.21 7.06
C ILE A 167 -5.10 7.32 6.73
N THR A 168 -5.86 8.05 7.55
CA THR A 168 -7.32 8.10 7.38
C THR A 168 -7.72 8.80 6.08
N HIS A 169 -6.93 9.76 5.58
CA HIS A 169 -7.20 10.41 4.30
C HIS A 169 -7.27 9.41 3.14
N LEU A 170 -6.49 8.32 3.17
CA LEU A 170 -6.38 7.33 2.09
C LEU A 170 -7.74 6.72 1.71
N PHE A 171 -8.62 6.50 2.69
CA PHE A 171 -9.92 5.86 2.50
C PHE A 171 -11.09 6.84 2.62
N SER A 172 -10.82 8.11 2.90
CA SER A 172 -11.86 9.13 3.13
C SER A 172 -12.74 9.41 1.92
N HIS A 173 -12.25 9.11 0.71
CA HIS A 173 -12.99 9.27 -0.55
C HIS A 173 -14.07 8.20 -0.77
N ILE A 174 -14.07 7.13 0.02
CA ILE A 174 -15.06 6.05 -0.07
C ILE A 174 -16.40 6.56 0.50
N PRO A 175 -17.50 6.55 -0.27
CA PRO A 175 -18.76 7.19 0.15
C PRO A 175 -19.34 6.70 1.48
N GLN A 176 -19.18 5.41 1.79
CA GLN A 176 -19.65 4.79 3.03
C GLN A 176 -18.67 4.90 4.21
N MET A 177 -17.52 5.58 4.03
CA MET A 177 -16.51 5.74 5.06
C MET A 177 -16.76 7.00 5.89
N LYS A 178 -16.97 6.82 7.20
CA LYS A 178 -17.05 7.91 8.18
C LYS A 178 -15.67 8.12 8.79
N THR A 179 -15.08 9.27 8.52
CA THR A 179 -13.69 9.58 8.88
C THR A 179 -13.64 10.67 9.94
N GLU A 180 -12.91 10.43 11.02
CA GLU A 180 -12.49 11.50 11.92
C GLU A 180 -10.98 11.35 12.17
N SER A 181 -10.23 12.43 12.05
CA SER A 181 -8.79 12.45 12.28
C SER A 181 -8.45 13.45 13.38
N PHE A 182 -7.42 13.16 14.17
CA PHE A 182 -6.81 14.20 15.00
C PHE A 182 -5.86 15.07 14.16
N PRO A 183 -5.57 16.32 14.58
CA PRO A 183 -4.65 17.20 13.88
C PRO A 183 -3.23 16.62 13.84
N SER A 184 -2.52 16.75 12.71
CA SER A 184 -1.15 16.25 12.55
C SER A 184 -0.17 16.89 13.54
N GLU A 185 -0.47 18.08 14.05
CA GLU A 185 0.35 18.75 15.06
C GLU A 185 0.35 18.04 16.42
N TRP A 186 -0.59 17.11 16.65
CA TRP A 186 -0.63 16.31 17.87
C TRP A 186 0.30 15.09 17.82
N GLU A 187 0.85 14.78 16.65
CA GLU A 187 1.75 13.65 16.42
C GLU A 187 3.19 13.99 16.86
N ASP A 188 3.42 13.97 18.17
CA ASP A 188 4.77 14.08 18.74
C ASP A 188 5.28 12.72 19.21
N PHE A 189 5.83 11.93 18.29
CA PHE A 189 6.37 10.59 18.56
C PHE A 189 7.52 10.55 19.59
N SER A 190 8.07 11.71 19.98
CA SER A 190 9.09 11.81 21.02
C SER A 190 8.51 12.05 22.43
N SER A 191 7.23 12.42 22.50
CA SER A 191 6.54 12.73 23.76
C SER A 191 6.15 11.48 24.55
N PHE A 192 6.23 11.58 25.87
CA PHE A 192 5.65 10.58 26.78
C PHE A 192 4.11 10.58 26.77
N GLU A 193 3.48 11.55 26.12
CA GLU A 193 2.02 11.72 26.07
C GLU A 193 1.36 11.10 24.82
N ASN A 194 2.10 10.35 24.00
CA ASN A 194 1.56 9.73 22.77
C ASN A 194 0.34 8.84 23.01
N TYR A 195 0.23 8.24 24.20
CA TYR A 195 -0.94 7.44 24.59
C TYR A 195 -2.26 8.23 24.53
N LYS A 196 -2.22 9.58 24.56
CA LYS A 196 -3.41 10.43 24.41
C LYS A 196 -4.04 10.32 23.02
N LEU A 197 -3.24 10.03 21.98
CA LEU A 197 -3.75 9.75 20.64
C LEU A 197 -4.54 8.43 20.64
N ASP A 198 -4.03 7.42 21.35
CA ASP A 198 -4.74 6.15 21.53
C ASP A 198 -6.05 6.33 22.31
N GLU A 199 -6.04 7.13 23.39
CA GLU A 199 -7.25 7.48 24.15
C GLU A 199 -8.29 8.17 23.26
N TRP A 200 -7.85 9.11 22.41
CA TRP A 200 -8.73 9.79 21.47
C TRP A 200 -9.37 8.80 20.49
N VAL A 201 -8.58 7.90 19.88
CA VAL A 201 -9.09 6.87 18.96
C VAL A 201 -10.08 5.95 19.68
N PHE A 202 -9.75 5.53 20.91
CA PHE A 202 -10.61 4.67 21.71
C PHE A 202 -11.95 5.35 22.05
N ASP A 203 -11.93 6.63 22.40
CA ASP A 203 -13.14 7.39 22.71
C ASP A 203 -14.04 7.55 21.48
N LYS A 204 -13.47 7.83 20.32
CA LYS A 204 -14.23 7.91 19.06
C LYS A 204 -14.85 6.57 18.68
N CYS A 205 -14.08 5.49 18.78
CA CYS A 205 -14.58 4.13 18.58
C CYS A 205 -15.74 3.84 19.54
N ARG A 206 -15.56 4.07 20.85
CA ARG A 206 -16.59 3.84 21.88
C ARG A 206 -17.89 4.58 21.61
N ILE A 207 -17.82 5.85 21.19
CA ILE A 207 -19.00 6.67 20.84
C ILE A 207 -19.68 6.11 19.59
N SER A 208 -18.91 5.77 18.57
CA SER A 208 -19.44 5.31 17.28
C SER A 208 -20.10 3.93 17.39
N VAL A 209 -19.51 3.00 18.12
CA VAL A 209 -20.08 1.66 18.36
C VAL A 209 -21.45 1.72 19.05
N ARG A 210 -21.62 2.68 19.97
CA ARG A 210 -22.90 2.91 20.66
C ARG A 210 -23.98 3.51 19.76
N ARG A 211 -23.57 4.24 18.71
CA ARG A 211 -24.49 4.90 17.75
C ARG A 211 -24.73 4.07 16.48
N ALA A 212 -23.90 3.07 16.23
CA ALA A 212 -23.97 2.28 15.01
C ALA A 212 -25.30 1.51 14.91
N PRO A 213 -26.00 1.56 13.76
CA PRO A 213 -27.29 0.90 13.57
C PRO A 213 -27.17 -0.62 13.73
N PRO A 214 -28.29 -1.31 14.04
CA PRO A 214 -28.32 -2.76 13.99
C PRO A 214 -28.09 -3.23 12.53
N PRO A 215 -27.51 -4.43 12.33
CA PRO A 215 -27.35 -4.98 10.99
C PRO A 215 -28.72 -5.17 10.31
N PRO A 216 -28.81 -5.00 8.97
CA PRO A 216 -30.06 -5.15 8.26
C PRO A 216 -30.64 -6.57 8.38
N PRO A 217 -31.98 -6.73 8.36
CA PRO A 217 -32.64 -8.01 8.61
C PRO A 217 -32.54 -9.02 7.45
N ASN A 218 -32.21 -8.58 6.23
CA ASN A 218 -32.16 -9.43 5.04
C ASN A 218 -30.74 -9.45 4.46
N GLY A 219 -30.09 -10.62 4.47
CA GLY A 219 -29.01 -11.05 3.56
C GLY A 219 -27.81 -10.12 3.32
N TYR A 220 -26.60 -10.62 3.55
CA TYR A 220 -25.35 -9.90 3.31
C TYR A 220 -24.96 -9.91 1.81
N ASP A 221 -25.55 -9.04 0.98
CA ASP A 221 -25.04 -8.78 -0.38
C ASP A 221 -23.69 -8.02 -0.37
N ARG A 222 -23.35 -7.47 0.78
CA ARG A 222 -22.11 -6.77 1.11
C ARG A 222 -21.52 -7.37 2.37
N LEU A 223 -20.19 -7.32 2.48
CA LEU A 223 -19.52 -7.63 3.75
C LEU A 223 -19.98 -6.59 4.79
N PHE A 224 -19.89 -6.95 6.07
CA PHE A 224 -20.21 -6.17 7.29
C PHE A 224 -20.69 -4.72 7.09
#